data_AF-A0A654TKF8-F1
#
_entry.id   AF-A0A654TKF8-F1
#
_cell.length_a   1.000
_cell.length_b   1.000
_cell.length_c   1.000
_cell.angle_alpha   90.00
_cell.angle_beta   90.00
_cell.angle_gamma   90.00
#
_symmetry.space_group_name_H-M   'P 1'
#
loop_
_entity.id
_entity.type
_entity.pdbx_description
1 polymer ?
#
loop_
_entity_poly.entity_id
_entity_poly.type
_entity_poly.pdbx_seq_one_letter_code
_entity_poly.pdbx_strand_id
1 'polypeptide(L)'
;MLMASPTARSAASLLTPGGIATFVRGAAHSITAAGASAILVMGFPVLLKVTSDQLGAKGGAVILAVTLTRAPLLVPLSAMQGNLIAHFVDRRTQRLRALIAPALVVGGIGAVGMLAAGLTGPWLLRVGFGPDYQTGGALLAWLTAAAVAIAMLTLTGAAAVAAALHRAYLLGWVSATVASTLLLLLPMPLETRTVIALLFGPTVGIAIHVAALARRPD
;
A
#
# COMPACT_ATOMS: atom_id res chain seq x y z
N MET A 1 -34.18 -10.53 -12.86
CA MET A 1 -32.91 -10.82 -13.57
C MET A 1 -32.75 -12.30 -13.88
N LEU A 2 -32.70 -13.20 -12.89
CA LEU A 2 -32.55 -14.66 -13.14
C LEU A 2 -33.67 -15.30 -13.98
N MET A 3 -34.93 -14.86 -13.83
CA MET A 3 -36.04 -15.41 -14.63
C MET A 3 -36.00 -14.99 -16.11
N ALA A 4 -35.39 -13.85 -16.43
CA ALA A 4 -35.47 -13.21 -17.75
C ALA A 4 -34.22 -13.44 -18.63
N SER A 5 -33.07 -13.78 -18.04
CA SER A 5 -31.82 -13.95 -18.78
C SER A 5 -31.32 -15.40 -18.72
N PRO A 6 -31.23 -16.09 -19.88
CA PRO A 6 -30.58 -17.40 -19.97
C PRO A 6 -29.12 -17.38 -19.51
N THR A 7 -28.41 -16.27 -19.81
CA THR A 7 -27.03 -16.02 -19.39
C THR A 7 -26.91 -15.93 -17.87
N ALA A 8 -27.84 -15.24 -17.19
CA ALA A 8 -27.86 -15.16 -15.73
C ALA A 8 -28.15 -16.53 -15.08
N ARG A 9 -29.04 -17.35 -15.66
CA ARG A 9 -29.29 -18.73 -15.20
C ARG A 9 -28.06 -19.62 -15.35
N SER A 10 -27.41 -19.56 -16.51
CA SER A 10 -26.22 -20.37 -16.78
C SER A 10 -25.07 -19.97 -15.83
N ALA A 11 -24.87 -18.68 -15.59
CA ALA A 11 -23.90 -18.19 -14.61
C ALA A 11 -24.24 -18.62 -13.17
N ALA A 12 -25.53 -18.64 -12.79
CA ALA A 12 -25.96 -19.08 -11.46
C ALA A 12 -25.77 -20.59 -11.23
N SER A 13 -25.74 -21.39 -12.30
CA SER A 13 -25.42 -22.83 -12.22
C SER A 13 -23.92 -23.12 -12.13
N LEU A 14 -23.05 -22.11 -12.28
CA LEU A 14 -21.61 -22.29 -12.10
C LEU A 14 -21.29 -22.42 -10.61
N LEU A 15 -21.01 -23.66 -10.19
CA LEU A 15 -20.44 -23.93 -8.88
C LEU A 15 -18.98 -23.50 -8.89
N THR A 16 -18.62 -22.56 -8.00
CA THR A 16 -17.20 -22.24 -7.76
C THR A 16 -16.48 -23.49 -7.24
N PRO A 17 -15.35 -23.90 -7.84
CA PRO A 17 -14.57 -25.02 -7.34
C PRO A 17 -14.08 -24.73 -5.91
N GLY A 18 -14.48 -25.55 -4.94
CA GLY A 18 -13.98 -25.49 -3.57
C GLY A 18 -15.08 -25.62 -2.50
N GLY A 19 -14.73 -26.23 -1.38
CA GLY A 19 -15.62 -26.32 -0.21
C GLY A 19 -15.55 -25.09 0.69
N ILE A 20 -16.52 -24.99 1.61
CA ILE A 20 -16.61 -23.93 2.65
C ILE A 20 -15.27 -23.73 3.38
N ALA A 21 -14.56 -24.80 3.71
CA ALA A 21 -13.27 -24.74 4.39
C ALA A 21 -12.17 -24.01 3.58
N THR A 22 -12.18 -24.10 2.25
CA THR A 22 -11.22 -23.39 1.38
C THR A 22 -11.56 -21.91 1.31
N PHE A 23 -12.87 -21.61 1.18
CA PHE A 23 -13.38 -20.24 1.22
C PHE A 23 -13.06 -19.55 2.55
N VAL A 24 -13.40 -20.17 3.69
CA VAL A 24 -13.14 -19.61 5.02
C VAL A 24 -11.65 -19.34 5.26
N ARG A 25 -10.77 -20.26 4.81
CA ARG A 25 -9.32 -20.07 4.94
C ARG A 25 -8.79 -18.93 4.07
N GLY A 26 -9.29 -18.80 2.84
CA GLY A 26 -8.97 -17.68 1.95
C GLY A 26 -9.47 -16.34 2.50
N ALA A 27 -10.69 -16.32 3.04
CA ALA A 27 -11.27 -15.17 3.70
C ALA A 27 -10.47 -14.75 4.93
N ALA A 28 -10.09 -15.70 5.79
CA ALA A 28 -9.25 -15.44 6.97
C ALA A 28 -7.91 -14.78 6.58
N HIS A 29 -7.18 -15.34 5.60
CA HIS A 29 -5.94 -14.73 5.12
C HIS A 29 -6.16 -13.31 4.57
N SER A 30 -7.26 -13.08 3.85
CA SER A 30 -7.57 -11.77 3.27
C SER A 30 -7.96 -10.74 4.34
N ILE A 31 -8.70 -11.15 5.37
CA ILE A 31 -9.05 -10.30 6.53
C ILE A 31 -7.80 -9.95 7.33
N THR A 32 -6.93 -10.92 7.62
CA THR A 32 -5.67 -10.65 8.34
C THR A 32 -4.77 -9.73 7.54
N ALA A 33 -4.68 -9.91 6.22
CA ALA A 33 -3.93 -9.03 5.34
C ALA A 33 -4.51 -7.61 5.30
N ALA A 34 -5.84 -7.47 5.25
CA ALA A 34 -6.51 -6.17 5.35
C ALA A 34 -6.23 -5.49 6.69
N GLY A 35 -6.20 -6.24 7.80
CA GLY A 35 -5.79 -5.74 9.11
C GLY A 35 -4.34 -5.24 9.11
N ALA A 36 -3.40 -6.04 8.60
CA ALA A 36 -1.99 -5.64 8.48
C ALA A 36 -1.81 -4.39 7.61
N SER A 37 -2.54 -4.31 6.48
CA SER A 37 -2.58 -3.13 5.62
C SER A 37 -3.14 -1.90 6.35
N ALA A 38 -4.22 -2.05 7.11
CA ALA A 38 -4.83 -0.95 7.86
C ALA A 38 -3.85 -0.39 8.92
N ILE A 39 -3.13 -1.26 9.62
CA ILE A 39 -2.08 -0.87 10.58
C ILE A 39 -1.00 -0.03 9.90
N LEU A 40 -0.51 -0.45 8.74
CA LEU A 40 0.60 0.24 8.06
C LEU A 40 0.15 1.54 7.35
N VAL A 41 -1.05 1.54 6.77
CA VAL A 41 -1.58 2.68 6.00
C VAL A 41 -2.16 3.75 6.91
N MET A 42 -3.07 3.36 7.81
CA MET A 42 -3.81 4.29 8.68
C MET A 42 -3.28 4.29 10.12
N GLY A 43 -2.80 3.14 10.62
CA GLY A 43 -2.28 3.00 11.99
C GLY A 43 -0.84 3.49 12.19
N PHE A 44 -0.15 3.96 11.16
CA PHE A 44 1.22 4.46 11.27
C PHE A 44 1.42 5.51 12.38
N PRO A 45 0.52 6.51 12.58
CA PRO A 45 0.65 7.44 13.69
C PRO A 45 0.70 6.76 15.07
N VAL A 46 -0.05 5.67 15.24
CA VAL A 46 -0.05 4.87 16.47
C VAL A 46 1.28 4.13 16.63
N LEU A 47 1.79 3.50 15.56
CA LEU A 47 3.11 2.87 15.58
C LEU A 47 4.21 3.86 15.95
N LEU A 48 4.16 5.07 15.38
CA LEU A 48 5.13 6.12 15.67
C LEU A 48 5.04 6.60 17.13
N LYS A 49 3.82 6.70 17.68
CA LYS A 49 3.59 7.06 19.10
C LYS A 49 4.12 5.99 20.05
N VAL A 50 3.88 4.71 19.77
CA VAL A 50 4.33 3.59 20.64
C VAL A 50 5.85 3.41 20.59
N THR A 51 6.49 3.79 19.48
CA THR A 51 7.95 3.71 19.29
C THR A 51 8.71 4.99 19.69
N SER A 52 8.03 5.96 20.31
CA SER A 52 8.61 7.25 20.68
C SER A 52 8.17 7.69 22.08
N ASP A 53 9.13 7.93 22.98
CA ASP A 53 8.84 8.37 24.36
C ASP A 53 8.14 9.74 24.40
N GLN A 54 8.54 10.68 23.53
CA GLN A 54 7.88 11.97 23.36
C GLN A 54 7.84 12.38 21.88
N LEU A 55 6.65 12.36 21.27
CA LEU A 55 6.46 12.87 19.92
C LEU A 55 6.55 14.41 19.86
N GLY A 56 5.99 15.10 20.86
CA GLY A 56 5.93 16.57 20.89
C GLY A 56 5.34 17.18 19.60
N ALA A 57 5.64 18.46 19.36
CA ALA A 57 5.22 19.15 18.13
C ALA A 57 5.83 18.52 16.86
N LYS A 58 7.08 18.04 16.95
CA LYS A 58 7.80 17.43 15.81
C LYS A 58 7.11 16.16 15.30
N GLY A 59 6.62 15.30 16.18
CA GLY A 59 5.90 14.10 15.79
C GLY A 59 4.54 14.40 15.14
N GLY A 60 3.85 15.44 15.61
CA GLY A 60 2.63 15.93 14.96
C GLY A 60 2.89 16.41 13.52
N ALA A 61 3.97 17.18 13.31
CA ALA A 61 4.38 17.62 11.98
C ALA A 61 4.75 16.45 11.05
N VAL A 62 5.47 15.43 11.54
CA VAL A 62 5.80 14.22 10.77
C VAL A 62 4.54 13.43 10.39
N ILE A 63 3.60 13.24 11.33
CA ILE A 63 2.34 12.55 11.07
C ILE A 63 1.52 13.29 10.00
N LEU A 64 1.42 14.62 10.10
CA LEU A 64 0.75 15.44 9.12
C LEU A 64 1.42 15.33 7.75
N ALA A 65 2.75 15.45 7.70
CA ALA A 65 3.52 15.33 6.47
C ALA A 65 3.32 13.96 5.79
N VAL A 66 3.35 12.87 6.56
CA VAL A 66 3.05 11.51 6.05
C VAL A 66 1.63 11.42 5.50
N THR A 67 0.66 12.01 6.20
CA THR A 67 -0.75 12.00 5.77
C THR A 67 -0.93 12.77 4.45
N LEU A 68 -0.35 13.96 4.36
CA LEU A 68 -0.42 14.81 3.17
C LEU A 68 0.27 14.22 1.96
N THR A 69 1.44 13.60 2.15
CA THR A 69 2.19 12.97 1.05
C THR A 69 1.52 11.69 0.54
N ARG A 70 0.73 11.02 1.39
CA ARG A 70 -0.02 9.81 1.01
C ARG A 70 -1.36 10.10 0.34
N ALA A 71 -2.08 11.14 0.77
CA ALA A 71 -3.46 11.37 0.35
C ALA A 71 -3.65 11.45 -1.19
N PRO A 72 -2.86 12.22 -1.95
CA PRO A 72 -3.05 12.35 -3.40
C PRO A 72 -2.84 11.03 -4.17
N LEU A 73 -2.02 10.12 -3.64
CA LEU A 73 -1.65 8.87 -4.30
C LEU A 73 -2.56 7.71 -3.87
N LEU A 74 -2.79 7.57 -2.55
CA LEU A 74 -3.50 6.42 -1.99
C LEU A 74 -5.02 6.53 -2.10
N VAL A 75 -5.58 7.74 -2.11
CA VAL A 75 -7.04 7.92 -2.23
C VAL A 75 -7.54 7.43 -3.59
N PRO A 76 -6.99 7.87 -4.75
CA PRO A 76 -7.40 7.34 -6.05
C PRO A 76 -7.11 5.84 -6.19
N LEU A 77 -5.94 5.39 -5.71
CA LEU A 77 -5.56 3.99 -5.79
C LEU A 77 -6.53 3.08 -5.02
N SER A 78 -6.98 3.52 -3.85
CA SER A 78 -7.97 2.80 -3.05
C SER A 78 -9.34 2.78 -3.73
N ALA A 79 -9.75 3.87 -4.37
CA ALA A 79 -10.97 3.93 -5.16
C ALA A 79 -10.93 2.98 -6.38
N MET A 80 -9.75 2.77 -6.97
CA MET A 80 -9.54 1.90 -8.13
C MET A 80 -9.20 0.45 -7.77
N GLN A 81 -9.18 0.07 -6.48
CA GLN A 81 -8.83 -1.29 -6.04
C GLN A 81 -9.58 -2.39 -6.80
N GLY A 82 -10.91 -2.26 -6.94
CA GLY A 82 -11.73 -3.22 -7.68
C GLY A 82 -11.35 -3.32 -9.16
N ASN A 83 -11.10 -2.18 -9.81
CA ASN A 83 -10.73 -2.12 -11.23
C ASN A 83 -9.34 -2.72 -11.47
N LEU A 84 -8.39 -2.49 -10.56
CA LEU A 84 -7.05 -3.09 -10.63
C LEU A 84 -7.12 -4.61 -10.47
N ILE A 85 -7.92 -5.10 -9.52
CA ILE A 85 -8.12 -6.55 -9.35
C ILE A 85 -8.73 -7.15 -10.62
N ALA A 86 -9.78 -6.53 -11.19
CA ALA A 86 -10.37 -6.97 -12.45
C ALA A 86 -9.34 -7.01 -13.60
N HIS A 87 -8.54 -5.95 -13.74
CA HIS A 87 -7.46 -5.88 -14.73
C HIS A 87 -6.45 -7.02 -14.61
N PHE A 88 -6.04 -7.37 -13.39
CA PHE A 88 -5.10 -8.47 -13.16
C PHE A 88 -5.77 -9.85 -13.31
N VAL A 89 -7.06 -9.94 -13.01
CA VAL A 89 -7.88 -11.14 -13.24
C VAL A 89 -8.01 -11.45 -14.73
N ASP A 90 -8.07 -10.44 -15.61
CA ASP A 90 -8.16 -10.66 -17.06
C ASP A 90 -6.81 -11.06 -17.69
N ARG A 91 -5.69 -10.78 -17.00
CA ARG A 91 -4.32 -11.04 -17.50
C ARG A 91 -3.58 -12.10 -16.69
N ARG A 92 -4.27 -13.16 -16.26
CA ARG A 92 -3.71 -14.19 -15.36
C ARG A 92 -2.51 -14.96 -15.93
N THR A 93 -2.32 -15.00 -17.24
CA THR A 93 -1.18 -15.66 -17.91
C THR A 93 0.03 -14.74 -18.09
N GLN A 94 -0.10 -13.44 -17.84
CA GLN A 94 0.98 -12.46 -18.01
C GLN A 94 1.13 -11.60 -16.75
N ARG A 95 1.01 -12.22 -15.57
CA ARG A 95 0.84 -11.52 -14.27
C ARG A 95 1.91 -10.45 -14.00
N LEU A 96 3.18 -10.77 -14.26
CA LEU A 96 4.28 -9.81 -14.07
C LEU A 96 4.27 -8.70 -15.12
N ARG A 97 3.95 -9.00 -16.38
CA ARG A 97 3.86 -7.98 -17.43
C ARG A 97 2.68 -7.03 -17.20
N ALA A 98 1.57 -7.56 -16.68
CA ALA A 98 0.41 -6.75 -16.32
C ALA A 98 0.72 -5.71 -15.24
N LEU A 99 1.72 -5.96 -14.37
CA LEU A 99 2.16 -5.01 -13.34
C LEU A 99 2.93 -3.82 -13.92
N ILE A 100 3.61 -3.97 -15.06
CA ILE A 100 4.56 -2.95 -15.58
C ILE A 100 3.85 -1.62 -15.82
N ALA A 101 2.74 -1.62 -16.57
CA ALA A 101 2.07 -0.37 -16.92
C ALA A 101 1.51 0.38 -15.69
N PRO A 102 0.75 -0.26 -14.77
CA PRO A 102 0.33 0.40 -13.54
C PRO A 102 1.50 0.85 -12.65
N ALA A 103 2.58 0.06 -12.56
CA ALA A 103 3.77 0.39 -11.79
C ALA A 103 4.49 1.63 -12.36
N LEU A 104 4.59 1.76 -13.68
CA LEU A 104 5.16 2.94 -14.34
C LEU A 104 4.28 4.18 -14.13
N VAL A 105 2.96 4.04 -14.16
CA VAL A 105 2.04 5.16 -13.88
C VAL A 105 2.20 5.64 -12.44
N VAL A 106 2.15 4.73 -11.46
CA VAL A 106 2.33 5.07 -10.04
C VAL A 106 3.72 5.66 -9.79
N GLY A 107 4.77 5.05 -10.37
CA GLY A 107 6.15 5.55 -10.26
C GLY A 107 6.35 6.91 -10.90
N GLY A 108 5.77 7.15 -12.07
CA GLY A 108 5.86 8.43 -12.79
C GLY A 108 5.12 9.56 -12.06
N ILE A 109 3.87 9.34 -11.65
CA ILE A 109 3.12 10.28 -10.82
C ILE A 109 3.85 10.52 -9.50
N GLY A 110 4.40 9.46 -8.90
CA GLY A 110 5.20 9.51 -7.70
C GLY A 110 6.45 10.37 -7.82
N ALA A 111 7.21 10.23 -8.91
CA ALA A 111 8.41 11.02 -9.17
C ALA A 111 8.10 12.50 -9.33
N VAL A 112 7.03 12.83 -10.08
CA VAL A 112 6.54 14.21 -10.22
C VAL A 112 6.08 14.75 -8.86
N GLY A 113 5.31 13.96 -8.12
CA GLY A 113 4.84 14.31 -6.78
C GLY A 113 5.98 14.52 -5.77
N MET A 114 7.06 13.75 -5.86
CA MET A 114 8.25 13.89 -5.02
C MET A 114 8.95 15.22 -5.27
N LEU A 115 9.15 15.59 -6.54
CA LEU A 115 9.73 16.88 -6.91
C LEU A 115 8.82 18.04 -6.47
N ALA A 116 7.52 17.94 -6.75
CA ALA A 116 6.55 18.95 -6.32
C ALA A 116 6.54 19.11 -4.80
N ALA A 117 6.47 18.01 -4.04
CA ALA A 117 6.49 18.03 -2.58
C ALA A 117 7.79 18.63 -2.02
N GLY A 118 8.93 18.35 -2.65
CA GLY A 118 10.21 18.93 -2.24
C GLY A 118 10.30 20.44 -2.44
N LEU A 119 9.77 20.94 -3.56
CA LEU A 119 9.87 22.34 -3.95
C LEU A 119 8.78 23.21 -3.32
N THR A 120 7.53 22.75 -3.32
CA THR A 120 6.37 23.55 -2.90
C THR A 120 5.83 23.14 -1.54
N GLY A 121 6.23 21.98 -1.01
CA GLY A 121 5.70 21.41 0.23
C GLY A 121 5.88 22.30 1.47
N PRO A 122 7.08 22.86 1.76
CA PRO A 122 7.27 23.73 2.91
C PRO A 122 6.42 25.00 2.86
N TRP A 123 6.22 25.54 1.65
CA TRP A 123 5.34 26.69 1.41
C TRP A 123 3.86 26.31 1.64
N LEU A 124 3.42 25.17 1.10
CA LEU A 124 2.06 24.65 1.30
C LEU A 124 1.75 24.41 2.79
N LEU A 125 2.69 23.83 3.54
CA LEU A 125 2.52 23.61 4.97
C LEU A 125 2.37 24.91 5.74
N ARG A 126 3.22 25.90 5.45
CA ARG A 126 3.17 27.20 6.11
C ARG A 126 1.85 27.92 5.87
N VAL A 127 1.37 27.91 4.62
CA VAL A 127 0.13 28.61 4.22
C VAL A 127 -1.11 27.86 4.73
N GLY A 128 -1.14 26.53 4.60
CA GLY A 128 -2.31 25.73 4.93
C GLY A 128 -2.46 25.39 6.42
N PHE A 129 -1.35 25.27 7.15
CA PHE A 129 -1.34 24.79 8.54
C PHE A 129 -0.68 25.76 9.54
N GLY A 130 -0.03 26.82 9.05
CA GLY A 130 0.56 27.87 9.87
C GLY A 130 2.08 27.77 10.05
N PRO A 131 2.69 28.78 10.69
CA PRO A 131 4.15 28.91 10.78
C PRO A 131 4.82 27.88 11.71
N ASP A 132 4.05 27.20 12.56
CA ASP A 132 4.57 26.18 13.48
C ASP A 132 4.82 24.83 12.80
N TYR A 133 4.25 24.60 11.61
CA TYR A 133 4.45 23.38 10.81
C TYR A 133 5.60 23.53 9.83
N GLN A 134 6.81 23.58 10.37
CA GLN A 134 8.03 23.65 9.57
C GLN A 134 8.56 22.24 9.29
N THR A 135 8.43 21.80 8.05
CA THR A 135 8.99 20.53 7.57
C THR A 135 9.90 20.83 6.38
N GLY A 136 11.11 20.26 6.38
CA GLY A 136 12.05 20.47 5.28
C GLY A 136 11.54 19.89 3.97
N GLY A 137 11.83 20.56 2.85
CA GLY A 137 11.44 20.08 1.51
C GLY A 137 12.01 18.69 1.20
N ALA A 138 13.27 18.43 1.60
CA ALA A 138 13.89 17.12 1.45
C ALA A 138 13.10 16.01 2.18
N LEU A 139 12.61 16.27 3.40
CA LEU A 139 11.79 15.31 4.13
C LEU A 139 10.47 15.05 3.40
N LEU A 140 9.79 16.08 2.92
CA LEU A 140 8.54 15.93 2.16
C LEU A 140 8.74 15.15 0.86
N ALA A 141 9.83 15.39 0.13
CA ALA A 141 10.19 14.61 -1.05
C ALA A 141 10.35 13.12 -0.70
N TRP A 142 11.15 12.80 0.33
CA TRP A 142 11.37 11.41 0.73
C TRP A 142 10.13 10.73 1.30
N LEU A 143 9.26 11.46 2.01
CA LEU A 143 7.97 10.94 2.45
C LEU A 143 7.02 10.67 1.26
N THR A 144 7.05 11.49 0.21
CA THR A 144 6.35 11.18 -1.04
C THR A 144 6.92 9.95 -1.72
N ALA A 145 8.25 9.77 -1.76
CA ALA A 145 8.86 8.54 -2.25
C ALA A 145 8.41 7.32 -1.44
N ALA A 146 8.29 7.46 -0.12
CA ALA A 146 7.75 6.42 0.75
C ALA A 146 6.25 6.15 0.50
N ALA A 147 5.46 7.17 0.17
CA ALA A 147 4.07 7.00 -0.26
C ALA A 147 3.97 6.16 -1.55
N VAL A 148 4.91 6.36 -2.49
CA VAL A 148 5.03 5.53 -3.69
C VAL A 148 5.35 4.08 -3.33
N ALA A 149 6.26 3.84 -2.39
CA ALA A 149 6.58 2.47 -1.96
C ALA A 149 5.35 1.72 -1.43
N ILE A 150 4.52 2.34 -0.59
CA ILE A 150 3.29 1.69 -0.13
C ILE A 150 2.22 1.57 -1.22
N ALA A 151 2.12 2.51 -2.16
CA ALA A 151 1.26 2.35 -3.34
C ALA A 151 1.67 1.16 -4.21
N MET A 152 2.98 0.93 -4.39
CA MET A 152 3.51 -0.23 -5.10
C MET A 152 3.23 -1.54 -4.34
N LEU A 153 3.30 -1.52 -3.01
CA LEU A 153 2.88 -2.65 -2.17
C LEU A 153 1.38 -2.95 -2.36
N THR A 154 0.53 -1.92 -2.38
CA THR A 154 -0.90 -2.06 -2.63
C THR A 154 -1.17 -2.64 -4.03
N LEU A 155 -0.46 -2.15 -5.05
CA LEU A 155 -0.59 -2.61 -6.43
C LEU A 155 -0.19 -4.09 -6.58
N THR A 156 0.97 -4.47 -6.04
CA THR A 156 1.43 -5.86 -6.05
C THR A 156 0.54 -6.78 -5.22
N GLY A 157 -0.04 -6.25 -4.13
CA GLY A 157 -1.04 -6.95 -3.32
C GLY A 157 -2.32 -7.22 -4.10
N ALA A 158 -2.85 -6.25 -4.85
CA ALA A 158 -4.01 -6.43 -5.70
C ALA A 158 -3.77 -7.51 -6.77
N ALA A 159 -2.57 -7.57 -7.36
CA ALA A 159 -2.19 -8.63 -8.29
C ALA A 159 -2.10 -10.02 -7.61
N ALA A 160 -1.57 -10.09 -6.37
CA ALA A 160 -1.54 -11.33 -5.60
C ALA A 160 -2.97 -11.83 -5.28
N VAL A 161 -3.88 -10.93 -4.91
CA VAL A 161 -5.30 -11.26 -4.68
C VAL A 161 -5.96 -11.74 -5.97
N ALA A 162 -5.76 -11.05 -7.08
CA ALA A 162 -6.29 -11.43 -8.40
C ALA A 162 -5.81 -12.82 -8.87
N ALA A 163 -4.59 -13.20 -8.50
CA ALA A 163 -4.00 -14.52 -8.77
C ALA A 163 -4.42 -15.60 -7.75
N ALA A 164 -5.37 -15.32 -6.85
CA ALA A 164 -5.79 -16.19 -5.75
C ALA A 164 -4.61 -16.66 -4.87
N LEU A 165 -3.61 -15.79 -4.67
CA LEU A 165 -2.43 -16.02 -3.83
C LEU A 165 -2.61 -15.41 -2.44
N HIS A 166 -3.70 -15.75 -1.74
CA HIS A 166 -4.06 -15.14 -0.45
C HIS A 166 -2.96 -15.27 0.61
N ARG A 167 -2.18 -16.35 0.59
CA ARG A 167 -1.01 -16.52 1.49
C ARG A 167 0.10 -15.52 1.18
N ALA A 168 0.41 -15.29 -0.10
CA ALA A 168 1.42 -14.32 -0.49
C ALA A 168 0.96 -12.89 -0.17
N TYR A 169 -0.32 -12.59 -0.42
CA TYR A 169 -0.94 -11.31 -0.05
C TYR A 169 -0.80 -11.03 1.46
N LEU A 170 -1.12 -12.03 2.29
CA LEU A 170 -0.95 -11.93 3.73
C LEU A 170 0.51 -11.74 4.14
N LEU A 171 1.41 -12.61 3.66
CA LEU A 171 2.83 -12.55 4.01
C LEU A 171 3.46 -11.22 3.57
N GLY A 172 3.06 -10.68 2.42
CA GLY A 172 3.56 -9.41 1.94
C GLY A 172 3.17 -8.25 2.86
N TRP A 173 1.91 -8.14 3.26
CA TRP A 173 1.47 -7.10 4.19
C TRP A 173 2.06 -7.26 5.60
N VAL A 174 2.03 -8.48 6.16
CA VAL A 174 2.57 -8.73 7.50
C VAL A 174 4.06 -8.44 7.57
N SER A 175 4.84 -8.95 6.60
CA SER A 175 6.28 -8.70 6.57
C SER A 175 6.62 -7.23 6.37
N ALA A 176 5.88 -6.50 5.53
CA ALA A 176 6.06 -5.06 5.37
C ALA A 176 5.78 -4.30 6.67
N THR A 177 4.70 -4.66 7.38
CA THR A 177 4.35 -4.04 8.67
C THR A 177 5.41 -4.35 9.73
N VAL A 178 5.86 -5.59 9.84
CA VAL A 178 6.90 -6.00 10.79
C VAL A 178 8.21 -5.30 10.45
N ALA A 179 8.65 -5.31 9.19
CA ALA A 179 9.87 -4.65 8.76
C ALA A 179 9.84 -3.14 9.03
N SER A 180 8.74 -2.46 8.68
CA SER A 180 8.56 -1.03 8.99
C SER A 180 8.64 -0.76 10.49
N THR A 181 7.98 -1.59 11.30
CA THR A 181 7.98 -1.45 12.77
C THR A 181 9.37 -1.62 13.35
N LEU A 182 10.12 -2.65 12.91
CA LEU A 182 11.50 -2.88 13.36
C LEU A 182 12.43 -1.72 12.94
N LEU A 183 12.27 -1.18 11.74
CA LEU A 183 13.05 -0.02 11.28
C LEU A 183 12.74 1.26 12.08
N LEU A 184 11.53 1.42 12.62
CA LEU A 184 11.20 2.54 13.53
C LEU A 184 11.89 2.43 14.89
N LEU A 185 12.33 1.24 15.30
CA LEU A 185 13.07 1.03 16.55
C LEU A 185 14.54 1.43 16.45
N LEU A 186 15.04 1.78 15.26
CA LEU A 186 16.42 2.20 15.08
C LEU A 186 16.70 3.50 15.89
N PRO A 187 17.88 3.59 16.53
CA PRO A 187 18.28 4.75 17.35
C PRO A 187 18.73 5.92 16.46
N MET A 188 17.82 6.42 15.64
CA MET A 188 18.02 7.54 14.71
C MET A 188 17.03 8.66 15.00
N PRO A 189 17.27 9.88 14.47
CA PRO A 189 16.29 10.95 14.53
C PRO A 189 14.93 10.52 13.97
N LEU A 190 13.84 11.02 14.59
CA LEU A 190 12.46 10.64 14.28
C LEU A 190 12.14 10.69 12.78
N GLU A 191 12.53 11.76 12.11
CA GLU A 191 12.30 11.98 10.68
C GLU A 191 13.04 10.94 9.83
N THR A 192 14.33 10.73 10.10
CA THR A 192 15.19 9.80 9.36
C THR A 192 14.69 8.36 9.48
N ARG A 193 14.42 7.89 10.71
CA ARG A 193 13.90 6.53 10.91
C ARG A 193 12.50 6.35 10.31
N THR A 194 11.68 7.40 10.30
CA THR A 194 10.35 7.38 9.66
C THR A 194 10.47 7.19 8.16
N VAL A 195 11.33 7.98 7.50
CA VAL A 195 11.60 7.84 6.06
C VAL A 195 12.11 6.45 5.74
N ILE A 196 13.12 5.96 6.48
CA ILE A 196 13.71 4.62 6.27
C ILE A 196 12.65 3.53 6.44
N ALA A 197 11.89 3.57 7.53
CA ALA A 197 10.85 2.58 7.82
C ALA A 197 9.80 2.53 6.71
N LEU A 198 9.31 3.70 6.28
CA LEU A 198 8.24 3.79 5.28
C LEU A 198 8.71 3.54 3.85
N LEU A 199 9.99 3.77 3.55
CA LEU A 199 10.56 3.51 2.23
C LEU A 199 10.94 2.03 2.07
N PHE A 200 11.63 1.46 3.05
CA PHE A 200 12.19 0.11 2.95
C PHE A 200 11.28 -0.98 3.48
N GLY A 201 10.43 -0.70 4.48
CA GLY A 201 9.48 -1.69 4.99
C GLY A 201 8.58 -2.29 3.90
N PRO A 202 7.91 -1.48 3.05
CA PRO A 202 7.10 -1.99 1.94
C PRO A 202 7.85 -2.85 0.93
N THR A 203 9.17 -2.65 0.75
CA THR A 203 9.95 -3.41 -0.24
C THR A 203 10.02 -4.90 0.06
N VAL A 204 10.01 -5.29 1.34
CA VAL A 204 9.96 -6.69 1.77
C VAL A 204 8.67 -7.35 1.31
N GLY A 205 7.53 -6.66 1.49
CA GLY A 205 6.23 -7.15 1.05
C GLY A 205 6.10 -7.22 -0.46
N ILE A 206 6.60 -6.20 -1.17
CA ILE A 206 6.67 -6.18 -2.64
C ILE A 206 7.47 -7.38 -3.16
N ALA A 207 8.63 -7.66 -2.57
CA ALA A 207 9.47 -8.78 -2.96
C ALA A 207 8.74 -10.12 -2.81
N ILE A 208 7.99 -10.32 -1.71
CA ILE A 208 7.18 -11.52 -1.49
C ILE A 208 6.07 -11.64 -2.53
N HIS A 209 5.33 -10.56 -2.81
CA HIS A 209 4.28 -10.57 -3.83
C HIS A 209 4.83 -10.91 -5.21
N VAL A 210 5.89 -10.22 -5.64
CA VAL A 210 6.53 -10.43 -6.95
C VAL A 210 7.12 -11.83 -7.06
N ALA A 211 7.81 -12.32 -6.04
CA ALA A 211 8.36 -13.67 -6.04
C ALA A 211 7.25 -14.75 -6.10
N ALA A 212 6.13 -14.55 -5.43
CA ALA A 212 5.00 -15.48 -5.51
C ALA A 212 4.32 -15.46 -6.88
N LEU A 213 4.18 -14.27 -7.48
CA LEU A 213 3.64 -14.10 -8.83
C LEU A 213 4.55 -14.74 -9.90
N ALA A 214 5.87 -14.69 -9.72
CA ALA A 214 6.86 -15.28 -10.61
C ALA A 214 6.92 -16.82 -10.55
N ARG A 215 6.61 -17.43 -9.39
CA ARG A 215 6.78 -18.87 -9.16
C ARG A 215 5.62 -19.75 -9.59
N ARG A 216 4.43 -19.21 -9.81
CA ARG A 216 3.29 -20.02 -10.27
C ARG A 216 3.35 -20.17 -11.79
N PRO A 217 3.58 -21.40 -12.32
CA PRO A 217 3.44 -21.64 -13.75
C PRO A 217 2.00 -21.36 -14.19
N ASP A 218 1.87 -20.94 -15.45
CA ASP A 218 0.59 -20.75 -16.14
C ASP A 218 -0.17 -22.07 -16.32
#